data_AF-A0A7V3VYV9-F1
#
_entry.id   AF-A0A7V3VYV9-F1
#
_cell.length_a   1.000
_cell.length_b   1.000
_cell.length_c   1.000
_cell.angle_alpha   90.00
_cell.angle_beta   90.00
_cell.angle_gamma   90.00
#
_symmetry.space_group_name_H-M   'P 1'
#
loop_
_entity.id
_entity.type
_entity.pdbx_description
1 polymer ?
#
loop_
_entity_poly.entity_id
_entity_poly.type
_entity_poly.pdbx_seq_one_letter_code
_entity_poly.pdbx_strand_id
1 'polypeptide(L)' 'MRLEVDEMGSFIGEKPEPCWGGTALDSRTRQVVGMAAGDRDEFTACCLWEPLSL' A
#
# COMPACT_ATOMS: atom_id res chain seq x y z
N MET A 1 -3.09 -5.17 -17.28
CA MET A 1 -3.81 -4.34 -16.28
C MET A 1 -2.92 -3.14 -15.97
N ARG A 2 -3.47 -1.93 -15.77
CA ARG A 2 -2.66 -0.76 -15.38
C ARG A 2 -2.97 -0.45 -13.92
N LEU A 3 -1.94 -0.51 -13.08
CA LEU A 3 -2.04 -0.29 -11.65
C LEU A 3 -1.64 1.13 -11.29
N GLU A 4 -2.36 1.72 -10.36
CA GLU A 4 -1.98 2.93 -9.63
C GLU A 4 -1.73 2.53 -8.17
N VAL A 5 -0.75 3.14 -7.52
CA VAL A 5 -0.51 2.94 -6.09
C VAL A 5 -0.62 4.24 -5.35
N ASP A 6 -1.27 4.16 -4.21
CA ASP A 6 -1.40 5.23 -3.24
C ASP A 6 -0.80 4.79 -1.90
N GLU A 7 -0.06 5.70 -1.27
CA GLU A 7 0.60 5.50 0.02
C GLU A 7 -0.04 6.43 1.06
N MET A 8 -0.56 5.84 2.14
CA MET A 8 -1.24 6.55 3.21
C MET A 8 -0.52 6.29 4.53
N GLY A 9 -0.12 7.36 5.22
CA GLY A 9 0.38 7.28 6.59
C GLY A 9 -0.76 7.31 7.61
N SER A 10 -0.69 6.49 8.66
CA SER A 10 -1.55 6.70 9.83
C SER A 10 -1.05 7.89 10.65
N PHE A 11 -1.78 9.00 10.61
CA PHE A 11 -1.51 10.17 11.44
C PHE A 11 -2.52 10.24 12.59
N ILE A 12 -2.08 9.92 13.81
CA ILE A 12 -2.83 10.15 15.05
C ILE A 12 -1.83 10.64 16.11
N GLY A 13 -1.63 11.97 16.20
CA GLY A 13 -0.85 12.60 17.27
C GLY A 13 0.48 11.89 17.60
N GLU A 14 0.70 11.62 18.88
CA GLU A 14 1.80 10.74 19.34
C GLU A 14 1.35 9.27 19.27
N LYS A 15 1.54 8.65 18.10
CA LYS A 15 1.31 7.21 17.93
C LYS A 15 2.62 6.45 18.22
N PRO A 16 2.64 5.54 19.20
CA PRO A 16 3.86 4.80 19.56
C PRO A 16 4.37 3.90 18.43
N GLU A 17 3.46 3.49 17.52
CA GLU A 17 3.76 2.61 16.39
C GLU A 17 3.16 3.22 15.12
N PRO A 18 3.87 4.14 14.43
CA PRO A 18 3.43 4.66 13.14
C PRO A 18 3.33 3.50 12.14
N CYS A 19 2.24 3.47 11.39
CA CYS A 19 1.99 2.44 10.39
C CYS A 19 1.64 3.12 9.05
N TRP A 20 2.20 2.58 7.97
CA TRP A 20 1.96 3.01 6.61
C TRP A 20 1.15 1.95 5.88
N GLY A 21 0.17 2.40 5.10
CA GLY A 21 -0.64 1.57 4.23
C GLY A 21 -0.34 1.88 2.77
N GLY A 22 -0.13 0.86 1.97
CA GLY A 22 -0.12 0.94 0.51
C GLY A 22 -1.35 0.28 -0.07
N THR A 23 -2.00 0.92 -1.04
CA THR A 23 -3.10 0.33 -1.81
C THR A 23 -2.77 0.32 -3.29
N ALA A 24 -3.04 -0.81 -3.95
CA ALA A 24 -2.95 -0.94 -5.40
C ALA A 24 -4.36 -0.92 -5.99
N LEU A 25 -4.55 -0.07 -6.99
CA LEU A 25 -5.83 0.18 -7.64
C LEU A 25 -5.75 -0.22 -9.11
N ASP A 26 -6.78 -0.89 -9.63
CA ASP A 26 -7.00 -0.93 -11.07
C ASP A 26 -7.33 0.48 -11.56
N SER A 27 -6.48 1.08 -12.39
CA SER A 27 -6.62 2.46 -12.84
C SER A 27 -7.93 2.74 -13.60
N ARG A 28 -8.57 1.71 -14.17
CA ARG A 28 -9.81 1.85 -14.95
C ARG A 28 -11.05 1.73 -14.04
N THR A 29 -11.10 0.72 -13.18
CA THR A 29 -12.28 0.45 -12.34
C THR A 29 -12.22 1.12 -10.98
N ARG A 30 -11.04 1.60 -10.56
CA ARG A 30 -10.74 2.10 -9.21
C ARG A 30 -10.95 1.05 -8.12
N GLN A 31 -11.02 -0.23 -8.47
CA GLN A 31 -11.08 -1.30 -7.49
C GLN A 31 -9.72 -1.46 -6.81
N VAL A 32 -9.77 -1.65 -5.49
CA VAL A 32 -8.60 -2.08 -4.72
C VAL A 32 -8.33 -3.54 -5.07
N VAL A 33 -7.12 -3.80 -5.55
CA VAL A 33 -6.67 -5.13 -6.00
C VAL A 33 -5.51 -5.66 -5.18
N GLY A 34 -4.93 -4.83 -4.31
CA GLY A 34 -3.93 -5.21 -3.33
C GLY A 34 -3.81 -4.18 -2.22
N MET A 35 -3.42 -4.63 -1.03
CA MET A 35 -3.11 -3.76 0.10
C MET A 35 -1.96 -4.36 0.92
N ALA A 36 -1.12 -3.49 1.47
CA ALA A 36 -0.09 -3.85 2.45
C ALA A 36 -0.07 -2.79 3.56
N ALA A 37 0.25 -3.20 4.79
CA ALA A 37 0.41 -2.30 5.92
C ALA A 37 1.64 -2.70 6.74
N GLY A 38 2.45 -1.72 7.13
CA GLY A 38 3.72 -1.98 7.81
C GLY A 38 4.54 -0.71 7.97
N ASP A 39 5.85 -0.88 8.05
CA ASP A 39 6.81 0.22 8.06
C ASP A 39 6.88 0.88 6.67
N ARG A 40 7.38 2.11 6.60
CA ARG A 40 7.65 2.78 5.32
C ARG A 40 8.99 2.31 4.77
N ASP A 41 9.03 1.06 4.35
CA ASP A 41 10.25 0.41 3.87
C ASP A 41 10.02 -0.42 2.60
N GLU A 42 11.13 -0.87 2.02
CA GLU A 42 11.15 -1.68 0.82
C GLU A 42 10.44 -3.02 1.03
N PHE A 43 10.58 -3.63 2.21
CA PHE A 43 9.94 -4.89 2.54
C PHE A 43 8.42 -4.80 2.41
N THR A 44 7.81 -3.79 3.05
CA THR A 44 6.36 -3.57 3.00
C THR A 44 5.89 -3.23 1.59
N ALA A 45 6.69 -2.49 0.81
CA ALA A 45 6.41 -2.22 -0.60
C ALA A 45 6.44 -3.48 -1.46
N CYS A 46 7.43 -4.37 -1.26
CA CYS A 46 7.52 -5.65 -1.97
C CYS A 46 6.33 -6.56 -1.65
N CYS A 47 5.88 -6.60 -0.39
CA CYS A 47 4.66 -7.33 -0.01
C CYS A 47 3.41 -6.87 -0.78
N LEU A 48 3.35 -5.61 -1.23
CA LEU A 48 2.28 -5.13 -2.11
C LEU A 48 2.48 -5.55 -3.57
N TRP A 49 3.70 -5.42 -4.10
CA TRP A 49 3.96 -5.52 -5.54
C TRP A 49 4.21 -6.93 -6.06
N GLU A 50 4.91 -7.77 -5.30
CA GLU A 50 5.27 -9.12 -5.75
C GLU A 50 4.03 -9.98 -6.09
N PRO A 51 2.95 -9.99 -5.29
CA PRO A 51 1.76 -10.78 -5.61
C PRO A 51 1.00 -10.28 -6.84
N LEU A 52 1.16 -9.00 -7.21
CA LEU A 52 0.46 -8.35 -8.34
C LEU A 52 1.22 -8.45 -9.67
N SER A 53 2.46 -8.97 -9.62
CA SER A 53 3.34 -9.10 -10.79
C SER A 53 3.22 -10.47 -11.48
N LEU A 54 2.31 -11.33 -11.02
CA LEU A 54 1.92 -12.61 -11.61
C LEU A 54 0.88 -12.45 -12.73
#